data_AF-A0A528IQ59-F1
#
_entry.id   AF-A0A528IQ59-F1
#
_cell.length_a   1.000
_cell.length_b   1.000
_cell.length_c   1.000
_cell.angle_alpha   90.00
_cell.angle_beta   90.00
_cell.angle_gamma   90.00
#
_symmetry.space_group_name_H-M   'P 1'
#
loop_
_entity.id
_entity.type
_entity.pdbx_description
1 polymer ?
#
loop_
_entity_poly.entity_id
_entity_poly.type
_entity_poly.pdbx_seq_one_letter_code
_entity_poly.pdbx_strand_id
1 'polypeptide(L)'
;TLIRPVLFVPPSMLASDLMGRMQAMRTQMALVIDEYGGTDGLVSLEDIVEMVVGDIEDEHDEDEPMITQTGEGVFVVDGKAEIDDVAK
;
A
#
# COMPACT_ATOMS: atom_id res chain seq x y z
N THR A 1 -27.33 -11.23 4.57
CA THR A 1 -26.41 -12.28 4.10
C THR A 1 -24.99 -11.75 4.17
N LEU A 2 -24.04 -12.53 4.69
CA LEU A 2 -22.64 -12.08 4.85
C LEU A 2 -21.80 -12.21 3.57
N ILE A 3 -22.26 -13.01 2.61
CA ILE A 3 -21.57 -13.24 1.33
C ILE A 3 -21.83 -12.06 0.39
N ARG A 4 -20.75 -11.49 -0.15
CA ARG A 4 -20.78 -10.42 -1.15
C ARG A 4 -20.20 -10.92 -2.48
N PRO A 5 -20.71 -10.45 -3.62
CA PRO A 5 -20.10 -10.73 -4.91
C PRO A 5 -18.70 -10.10 -4.98
N VAL A 6 -17.77 -10.77 -5.65
CA VAL A 6 -16.41 -10.29 -5.88
C VAL A 6 -16.20 -9.99 -7.36
N LEU A 7 -15.38 -8.99 -7.67
CA LEU A 7 -14.95 -8.67 -9.03
C LEU A 7 -13.80 -9.60 -9.42
N PHE A 8 -13.89 -10.24 -10.58
CA PHE A 8 -12.81 -11.08 -11.13
C PHE A 8 -12.10 -10.34 -12.26
N VAL A 9 -10.77 -10.36 -12.26
CA VAL A 9 -9.94 -9.68 -13.27
C VAL A 9 -8.74 -10.52 -13.70
N PRO A 10 -8.29 -10.41 -14.96
CA PRO A 10 -7.04 -11.02 -15.40
C PRO A 10 -5.82 -10.22 -14.92
N PRO A 11 -4.65 -10.86 -14.72
CA PRO A 11 -3.41 -10.18 -14.33
C PRO A 11 -2.92 -9.18 -15.37
N SER A 12 -3.34 -9.31 -16.63
CA SER A 12 -2.99 -8.39 -17.72
C SER A 12 -3.77 -7.07 -17.71
N MET A 13 -4.73 -6.88 -16.80
CA MET A 13 -5.53 -5.65 -16.72
C MET A 13 -4.69 -4.50 -16.15
N LEU A 14 -4.77 -3.32 -16.77
CA LEU A 14 -4.12 -2.13 -16.23
C LEU A 14 -4.73 -1.73 -14.88
N ALA A 15 -3.87 -1.35 -13.93
CA ALA A 15 -4.29 -0.92 -12.59
C ALA A 15 -5.29 0.27 -12.65
N SER A 16 -5.11 1.21 -13.60
CA SER A 16 -6.05 2.31 -13.82
C SER A 16 -7.44 1.85 -14.24
N ASP A 17 -7.53 0.82 -15.08
CA ASP A 17 -8.80 0.26 -15.55
C ASP A 17 -9.48 -0.53 -14.43
N LEU A 18 -8.69 -1.28 -13.65
CA LEU A 18 -9.15 -1.97 -12.46
C LEU A 18 -9.72 -0.98 -11.44
N MET A 19 -9.00 0.12 -11.15
CA MET A 19 -9.46 1.19 -10.26
C MET A 19 -10.81 1.76 -10.72
N GLY A 20 -10.94 2.10 -12.01
CA GLY A 20 -12.19 2.61 -12.58
C GLY A 20 -13.35 1.63 -12.44
N ARG A 21 -13.11 0.34 -12.64
CA ARG A 21 -14.13 -0.72 -12.46
C ARG A 21 -14.53 -0.87 -10.99
N MET A 22 -13.57 -0.88 -10.08
CA MET A 22 -13.81 -0.99 -8.64
C MET A 22 -14.65 0.18 -8.13
N GLN A 23 -14.34 1.41 -8.56
CA GLN A 23 -15.12 2.61 -8.27
C GLN A 23 -16.55 2.55 -8.83
N ALA A 24 -16.71 2.16 -10.11
CA ALA A 24 -18.02 2.07 -10.74
C ALA A 24 -18.92 1.00 -10.08
N MET A 25 -18.35 -0.13 -9.70
CA MET A 25 -19.08 -1.24 -9.06
C MET A 25 -19.20 -1.08 -7.54
N ARG A 26 -18.59 -0.05 -6.95
CA ARG A 26 -18.51 0.20 -5.51
C ARG A 26 -17.98 -1.02 -4.74
N THR A 27 -16.96 -1.68 -5.28
CA THR A 27 -16.24 -2.77 -4.62
C THR A 27 -14.83 -2.32 -4.25
N GLN A 28 -14.33 -2.77 -3.11
CA GLN A 28 -12.98 -2.46 -2.63
C GLN A 28 -12.00 -3.60 -2.82
N MET A 29 -12.46 -4.77 -3.28
CA MET A 29 -11.60 -5.93 -3.54
C MET A 29 -11.92 -6.55 -4.89
N ALA A 30 -10.89 -7.12 -5.52
CA ALA A 30 -10.97 -7.93 -6.72
C ALA A 30 -10.08 -9.17 -6.60
N LEU A 31 -10.54 -10.29 -7.18
CA LEU A 31 -9.79 -11.53 -7.29
C LEU A 31 -9.11 -11.59 -8.66
N VAL A 32 -7.81 -11.83 -8.67
CA VAL A 32 -7.02 -12.00 -9.88
C VAL A 32 -7.04 -13.48 -10.28
N ILE A 33 -7.43 -13.75 -11.53
CA ILE A 33 -7.57 -15.10 -12.06
C ILE A 33 -6.69 -15.31 -13.30
N ASP A 34 -6.06 -16.47 -13.38
CA ASP A 34 -5.27 -16.90 -14.53
C ASP A 34 -6.16 -17.39 -15.69
N GLU A 35 -5.53 -17.74 -16.82
CA GLU A 35 -6.22 -18.22 -18.02
C GLU A 35 -6.84 -19.62 -17.88
N TYR A 36 -6.46 -20.36 -16.84
CA TYR A 36 -6.95 -21.70 -16.53
C TYR A 36 -8.02 -21.69 -15.43
N GLY A 37 -8.40 -20.51 -14.92
CA GLY A 37 -9.37 -20.34 -13.84
C GLY A 37 -8.78 -20.57 -12.44
N GLY A 38 -7.46 -20.64 -12.32
CA GLY A 38 -6.74 -20.58 -11.06
C GLY A 38 -6.72 -19.16 -10.48
N THR A 39 -6.53 -19.08 -9.17
CA THR A 39 -6.42 -17.79 -8.48
C THR A 39 -4.95 -17.39 -8.41
N ASP A 40 -4.62 -16.27 -9.04
CA ASP A 40 -3.28 -15.67 -8.97
C ASP A 40 -3.14 -14.79 -7.71
N GLY A 41 -4.23 -14.19 -7.23
CA GLY A 41 -4.16 -13.34 -6.04
C GLY A 41 -5.43 -12.54 -5.74
N LEU A 42 -5.28 -11.62 -4.78
CA LEU A 42 -6.29 -10.65 -4.35
C LEU A 42 -5.66 -9.26 -4.41
N VAL A 43 -6.45 -8.27 -4.82
CA VAL A 43 -6.03 -6.87 -4.85
C VAL A 43 -7.13 -5.99 -4.28
N SER A 44 -6.72 -4.97 -3.52
CA SER A 44 -7.61 -3.98 -2.96
C SER A 44 -7.53 -2.66 -3.73
N LEU A 45 -8.52 -1.78 -3.51
CA LEU A 45 -8.49 -0.44 -4.09
C LEU A 45 -7.38 0.42 -3.46
N GLU A 46 -7.07 0.22 -2.19
CA GLU A 46 -6.03 0.94 -1.46
C GLU A 46 -4.64 0.66 -2.06
N ASP A 47 -4.32 -0.60 -2.36
CA ASP A 47 -3.04 -0.97 -3.01
C ASP A 47 -2.84 -0.21 -4.33
N ILE A 48 -3.91 -0.04 -5.11
CA ILE A 48 -3.86 0.65 -6.39
C ILE A 48 -3.66 2.16 -6.21
N VAL A 49 -4.31 2.74 -5.22
CA VAL A 49 -4.17 4.17 -4.90
C VAL A 49 -2.77 4.45 -4.38
N GLU A 50 -2.26 3.62 -3.48
CA GLU A 50 -0.89 3.72 -2.93
C GLU A 50 0.17 3.70 -4.03
N MET A 51 0.05 2.82 -5.03
CA MET A 51 0.97 2.81 -6.17
C MET A 51 0.98 4.12 -6.99
N VAL A 52 -0.15 4.81 -7.08
CA VAL A 52 -0.27 6.06 -7.86
C VAL A 52 0.16 7.27 -7.05
N VAL A 53 -0.16 7.27 -5.76
CA VAL A 53 -0.05 8.42 -4.88
C VAL A 53 1.28 8.41 -4.10
N GLY A 54 1.85 7.24 -3.81
CA GLY A 54 2.99 7.08 -2.90
C GLY A 54 2.62 7.38 -1.44
N ASP A 55 3.63 7.37 -0.56
CA ASP A 55 3.52 8.01 0.75
C ASP A 55 3.34 9.52 0.51
N ILE A 56 2.14 10.06 0.73
CA ILE A 56 1.94 11.51 0.69
C ILE A 56 2.70 12.07 1.89
N GLU A 57 3.91 12.56 1.67
CA GLU A 57 4.59 13.47 2.58
C GLU A 57 3.78 14.77 2.63
N ASP A 58 3.22 15.08 3.80
CA ASP A 58 2.48 16.32 4.02
C ASP A 58 3.47 17.50 3.98
N GLU A 59 3.07 18.66 3.47
CA GLU A 59 3.91 19.87 3.45
C GLU A 59 4.23 20.41 4.87
N HIS A 60 3.66 19.75 5.88
CA HIS A 60 3.86 19.97 7.31
C HIS A 60 4.70 18.88 8.00
N ASP A 61 5.18 17.87 7.26
CA ASP A 61 6.17 16.93 7.76
C ASP A 61 7.54 17.65 7.76
N GLU A 62 7.72 18.59 8.69
CA GLU A 62 9.09 18.90 9.14
C GLU A 62 9.63 17.60 9.71
N ASP A 63 10.47 16.90 8.94
CA ASP A 63 11.14 15.65 9.31
C ASP A 63 11.54 15.68 10.80
N GLU A 64 10.71 15.09 11.68
CA GLU A 64 11.16 14.83 13.03
C GLU A 64 12.37 13.91 12.85
N PRO A 65 13.56 14.29 13.33
CA PRO A 65 14.75 13.51 13.08
C PRO A 65 14.53 12.09 13.62
N MET A 66 14.47 11.12 12.70
CA MET A 66 14.22 9.70 13.01
C MET A 66 15.18 9.15 14.06
N ILE A 67 16.32 9.80 14.24
CA ILE A 67 17.31 9.55 15.29
C ILE A 67 17.61 10.87 15.99
N THR A 68 17.26 10.99 17.27
CA THR A 68 17.56 12.15 18.10
C THR A 68 18.45 11.75 19.27
N GLN A 69 19.59 12.42 19.44
CA GLN A 69 20.43 12.26 20.63
C GLN A 69 19.84 13.06 21.79
N THR A 70 19.41 12.37 22.84
CA THR A 70 18.78 12.99 24.03
C THR A 70 19.72 13.04 25.24
N GLY A 71 20.90 12.41 25.14
CA GLY A 71 21.95 12.43 26.14
C GLY A 71 23.24 11.80 25.64
N GLU A 72 24.28 11.81 26.46
CA GLU A 72 25.56 11.17 26.13
C GLU A 72 25.34 9.65 25.96
N GLY A 73 25.50 9.15 24.73
CA GLY A 73 25.24 7.76 24.37
C GLY A 73 23.76 7.32 24.40
N VAL A 74 22.80 8.25 24.51
CA VAL A 74 21.36 7.93 24.54
C VAL A 74 20.67 8.50 23.32
N PHE A 75 20.00 7.63 22.57
CA PHE A 75 19.29 7.96 21.35
C PHE A 75 17.82 7.54 21.45
N VAL A 76 16.94 8.38 20.96
CA VAL A 76 15.55 8.04 20.64
C VAL A 76 15.48 7.81 19.15
N VAL A 77 15.01 6.63 18.75
CA VAL A 77 14.99 6.18 17.36
C VAL A 77 13.56 5.77 16.99
N ASP A 78 13.05 6.28 15.88
CA ASP A 78 11.77 5.85 15.33
C ASP A 78 11.84 4.39 14.86
N GLY A 79 10.78 3.62 15.07
CA GLY A 79 10.73 2.20 14.70
C GLY A 79 10.85 1.93 13.19
N LYS A 80 10.69 2.96 12.36
CA LYS A 80 10.84 2.91 10.90
C LYS A 80 12.25 3.29 10.42
N ALA A 81 13.15 3.73 11.31
CA ALA A 81 14.50 4.13 10.92
C ALA A 81 15.25 2.96 10.26
N GLU A 82 15.88 3.23 9.12
CA GLU A 82 16.71 2.26 8.40
C GLU A 82 17.93 1.86 9.24
N ILE A 83 18.27 0.57 9.22
CA ILE A 83 19.34 0.03 10.09
C ILE A 83 20.71 0.62 9.76
N ASP A 84 20.94 0.98 8.49
CA ASP A 84 22.18 1.60 8.02
C ASP A 84 22.38 3.02 8.56
N ASP A 85 21.29 3.71 8.94
CA ASP A 85 21.36 5.04 9.55
C ASP A 85 21.54 4.97 11.07
N VAL A 86 21.02 3.93 11.72
CA VAL A 86 21.24 3.66 13.16
C VAL A 86 22.65 3.14 13.45
N ALA A 87 23.27 2.45 12.50
CA ALA A 87 24.59 1.84 12.66
C ALA A 87 25.77 2.80 12.47
N LYS A 88 25.52 4.08 12.14
CA LYS A 88 26.53 5.15 11.99
C LYS A 88 26.86 5.81 13.31
#